data_AF-A0A5C6FF62-F1
#
_entry.id   AF-A0A5C6FF62-F1
#
_cell.length_a   1.000
_cell.length_b   1.000
_cell.length_c   1.000
_cell.angle_alpha   90.00
_cell.angle_beta   90.00
_cell.angle_gamma   90.00
#
_symmetry.space_group_name_H-M   'P 1'
#
loop_
_entity.id
_entity.type
_entity.pdbx_description
1 polymer ?
#
loop_
_entity_poly.entity_id
_entity_poly.type
_entity_poly.pdbx_seq_one_letter_code
_entity_poly.pdbx_strand_id
1 'polypeptide(L)'
;MKISTLFSTLLMIAFLSTHASAALVEYSSGHGDIGLAFEDGELELHYHFGDGAVLDGAPLAGEIEFAPDEAYVRVGDNAQTNVTGNVPFLGLTSGDPVWTLPSTSISGRPFLGIASEELSAADFSSATLSLTAFSGPGQFALWQAGSFGGANVFWQTLGGLDSTDLLNMAIGGHDHFNYGFTTEGIYDLELTAVANLVGGGSVTDVGTFRFLVGSATAVPEPSSFAMLATAMVVGGAIYRRRKRR
;
A
#
# COMPACT_ATOMS: atom_id res chain seq x y z
N MET A 1 13.51 20.63 69.02
CA MET A 1 13.20 21.37 67.79
C MET A 1 13.22 20.37 66.64
N LYS A 2 12.05 19.89 66.19
CA LYS A 2 11.93 18.82 65.19
C LYS A 2 11.76 19.44 63.80
N ILE A 3 12.60 19.03 62.85
CA ILE A 3 12.53 19.44 61.44
C ILE A 3 11.64 18.43 60.72
N SER A 4 10.55 18.89 60.11
CA SER A 4 9.66 18.09 59.27
C SER A 4 9.96 18.36 57.79
N THR A 5 10.39 17.34 57.07
CA THR A 5 10.61 17.36 55.62
C THR A 5 9.28 17.00 54.93
N LEU A 6 8.71 17.92 54.15
CA LEU A 6 7.61 17.59 53.23
C LEU A 6 8.19 17.01 51.94
N PHE A 7 7.73 15.81 51.56
CA PHE A 7 7.88 15.27 50.21
C PHE A 7 6.66 15.71 49.38
N SER A 8 6.88 16.54 48.36
CA SER A 8 5.89 16.80 47.31
C SER A 8 6.01 15.75 46.23
N THR A 9 4.97 14.94 46.06
CA THR A 9 4.86 13.98 44.96
C THR A 9 4.22 14.66 43.76
N LEU A 10 4.99 14.89 42.70
CA LEU A 10 4.49 15.41 41.43
C LEU A 10 3.79 14.27 40.66
N LEU A 11 2.47 14.36 40.51
CA LEU A 11 1.68 13.43 39.70
C LEU A 11 1.80 13.83 38.23
N MET A 12 2.63 13.13 37.48
CA MET A 12 2.76 13.30 36.03
C MET A 12 1.61 12.54 35.35
N ILE A 13 0.61 13.27 34.84
CA ILE A 13 -0.46 12.69 34.02
C ILE A 13 0.08 12.58 32.60
N ALA A 14 0.51 11.38 32.20
CA ALA A 14 0.80 11.07 30.81
C ALA A 14 -0.53 10.93 30.06
N PHE A 15 -0.80 11.86 29.14
CA PHE A 15 -1.82 11.64 28.12
C PHE A 15 -1.27 10.59 27.15
N LEU A 16 -1.66 9.32 27.32
CA LEU A 16 -1.50 8.33 26.25
C LEU A 16 -2.61 8.57 25.25
N SER A 17 -2.28 9.18 24.12
CA SER A 17 -3.16 9.21 22.95
C SER A 17 -3.28 7.79 22.42
N THR A 18 -4.38 7.11 22.75
CA THR A 18 -4.73 5.83 22.14
C THR A 18 -5.18 6.09 20.70
N HIS A 19 -4.25 6.10 19.76
CA HIS A 19 -4.60 5.93 18.37
C HIS A 19 -4.93 4.44 18.22
N ALA A 20 -6.22 4.11 18.24
CA ALA A 20 -6.64 2.84 17.67
C ALA A 20 -6.24 2.92 16.19
N SER A 21 -5.23 2.17 15.78
CA SER A 21 -4.95 2.02 14.35
C SER A 21 -6.22 1.42 13.73
N ALA A 22 -6.83 2.13 12.79
CA ALA A 22 -7.96 1.60 12.03
C ALA A 22 -7.50 0.32 11.32
N ALA A 23 -8.40 -0.65 11.17
CA ALA A 23 -8.08 -1.81 10.35
C ALA A 23 -7.92 -1.33 8.90
N LEU A 24 -6.90 -1.84 8.20
CA LEU A 24 -6.70 -1.55 6.78
C LEU A 24 -7.90 -2.05 5.97
N VAL A 25 -8.36 -1.25 5.01
CA VAL A 25 -9.42 -1.61 4.07
C VAL A 25 -8.90 -2.60 3.03
N GLU A 26 -9.58 -3.72 2.84
CA GLU A 26 -9.25 -4.68 1.78
C GLU A 26 -9.90 -4.28 0.46
N TYR A 27 -9.09 -3.96 -0.56
CA TYR A 27 -9.55 -3.86 -1.94
C TYR A 27 -9.36 -5.18 -2.69
N SER A 28 -10.46 -5.78 -3.15
CA SER A 28 -10.48 -7.16 -3.65
C SER A 28 -11.04 -7.35 -5.05
N SER A 29 -11.76 -6.36 -5.61
CA SER A 29 -12.22 -6.42 -7.00
C SER A 29 -12.69 -5.07 -7.54
N GLY A 30 -12.92 -4.97 -8.85
CA GLY A 30 -13.43 -3.76 -9.51
C GLY A 30 -12.32 -2.79 -9.87
N HIS A 31 -12.66 -1.59 -10.34
CA HIS A 31 -11.68 -0.59 -10.78
C HIS A 31 -11.08 0.17 -9.59
N GLY A 32 -9.78 0.42 -9.63
CA GLY A 32 -9.12 1.33 -8.71
C GLY A 32 -7.73 1.67 -9.22
N ASP A 33 -7.10 2.66 -8.61
CA ASP A 33 -5.82 3.18 -9.06
C ASP A 33 -4.89 3.48 -7.88
N ILE A 34 -3.59 3.37 -8.13
CA ILE A 34 -2.60 4.15 -7.39
C ILE A 34 -2.59 5.53 -8.03
N GLY A 35 -3.21 6.50 -7.36
CA GLY A 35 -3.39 7.86 -7.83
C GLY A 35 -2.27 8.78 -7.37
N LEU A 36 -2.11 9.87 -8.11
CA LEU A 36 -1.20 10.96 -7.80
C LEU A 36 -1.96 12.29 -7.92
N ALA A 37 -2.26 12.90 -6.78
CA ALA A 37 -2.97 14.16 -6.66
C ALA A 37 -2.03 15.30 -6.27
N PHE A 38 -2.49 16.54 -6.47
CA PHE A 38 -1.83 17.72 -5.91
C PHE A 38 -2.84 18.60 -5.19
N GLU A 39 -2.84 18.51 -3.87
CA GLU A 39 -3.82 19.17 -2.99
C GLU A 39 -3.08 20.01 -1.93
N ASP A 40 -3.64 21.18 -1.60
CA ASP A 40 -3.07 22.09 -0.58
C ASP A 40 -1.57 22.43 -0.72
N GLY A 41 -1.04 22.32 -1.94
CA GLY A 41 0.37 22.60 -2.25
C GLY A 41 1.32 21.40 -2.08
N GLU A 42 0.78 20.23 -1.78
CA GLU A 42 1.51 18.99 -1.57
C GLU A 42 1.12 17.95 -2.65
N LEU A 43 2.09 17.11 -3.02
CA LEU A 43 1.86 15.98 -3.91
C LEU A 43 1.42 14.81 -3.03
N GLU A 44 0.40 14.06 -3.44
CA GLU A 44 -0.16 13.00 -2.62
C GLU A 44 -0.37 11.72 -3.44
N LEU A 45 0.36 10.68 -3.06
CA LEU A 45 0.10 9.30 -3.47
C LEU A 45 -1.06 8.75 -2.64
N HIS A 46 -2.04 8.16 -3.31
CA HIS A 46 -3.22 7.59 -2.66
C HIS A 46 -3.73 6.38 -3.44
N TYR A 47 -4.66 5.64 -2.83
CA TYR A 47 -5.55 4.74 -3.56
C TYR A 47 -6.82 5.48 -3.95
N HIS A 48 -7.25 5.39 -5.21
CA HIS A 48 -8.56 5.88 -5.66
C HIS A 48 -9.39 4.68 -6.12
N PHE A 49 -10.50 4.39 -5.44
CA PHE A 49 -11.38 3.27 -5.79
C PHE A 49 -12.67 3.79 -6.43
N GLY A 50 -12.98 3.25 -7.62
CA GLY A 50 -14.13 3.67 -8.42
C GLY A 50 -15.42 2.90 -8.11
N ASP A 51 -16.52 3.35 -8.71
CA ASP A 51 -17.84 2.72 -8.55
C ASP A 51 -17.79 1.22 -8.88
N GLY A 52 -18.35 0.39 -8.00
CA GLY A 52 -18.32 -1.05 -8.12
C GLY A 52 -17.02 -1.73 -7.67
N ALA A 53 -16.00 -0.99 -7.21
CA ALA A 53 -14.89 -1.57 -6.46
C ALA A 53 -15.39 -2.35 -5.25
N VAL A 54 -14.77 -3.47 -4.90
CA VAL A 54 -15.16 -4.29 -3.74
C VAL A 54 -14.19 -4.04 -2.60
N LEU A 55 -14.68 -3.34 -1.58
CA LEU A 55 -13.96 -2.98 -0.37
C LEU A 55 -14.53 -3.76 0.82
N ASP A 56 -13.68 -4.47 1.56
CA ASP A 56 -14.08 -5.34 2.69
C ASP A 56 -15.24 -6.30 2.36
N GLY A 57 -15.25 -6.80 1.12
CA GLY A 57 -16.26 -7.72 0.61
C GLY A 57 -17.59 -7.07 0.19
N ALA A 58 -17.72 -5.75 0.22
CA ALA A 58 -18.89 -5.01 -0.23
C ALA A 58 -18.59 -4.15 -1.48
N PRO A 59 -19.48 -4.11 -2.48
CA PRO A 59 -19.32 -3.19 -3.60
C PRO A 59 -19.52 -1.74 -3.13
N LEU A 60 -18.61 -0.87 -3.56
CA LEU A 60 -18.63 0.57 -3.37
C LEU A 60 -19.68 1.20 -4.28
N ALA A 61 -20.39 2.19 -3.75
CA ALA A 61 -21.26 3.07 -4.52
C ALA A 61 -20.60 4.46 -4.61
N GLY A 62 -20.26 4.88 -5.82
CA GLY A 62 -19.44 6.07 -6.06
C GLY A 62 -17.95 5.80 -5.93
N GLU A 63 -17.20 6.82 -5.53
CA GLU A 63 -15.75 6.79 -5.50
C GLU A 63 -15.25 7.17 -4.10
N ILE A 64 -14.09 6.65 -3.72
CA ILE A 64 -13.45 6.95 -2.44
C ILE A 64 -11.93 6.84 -2.56
N GLU A 65 -11.22 7.66 -1.77
CA GLU A 65 -9.77 7.65 -1.69
C GLU A 65 -9.28 7.21 -0.30
N PHE A 66 -8.10 6.61 -0.27
CA PHE A 66 -7.41 6.20 0.95
C PHE A 66 -5.93 6.54 0.86
N ALA A 67 -5.31 6.91 1.98
CA ALA A 67 -3.85 7.02 2.04
C ALA A 67 -3.21 5.62 1.80
N PRO A 68 -1.93 5.55 1.37
CA PRO A 68 -1.27 4.29 1.05
C PRO A 68 -1.26 3.28 2.21
N ASP A 69 -1.24 3.77 3.45
CA ASP A 69 -1.21 2.96 4.67
C ASP A 69 -2.60 2.73 5.30
N GLU A 70 -3.70 3.05 4.60
CA GLU A 70 -5.07 2.84 5.06
C GLU A 70 -5.80 1.71 4.31
N ALA A 71 -5.25 1.24 3.19
CA ALA A 71 -5.81 0.14 2.41
C ALA A 71 -4.73 -0.84 1.93
N TYR A 72 -5.16 -1.99 1.43
CA TYR A 72 -4.28 -2.93 0.74
C TYR A 72 -4.99 -3.63 -0.40
N VAL A 73 -4.20 -4.13 -1.35
CA VAL A 73 -4.70 -4.87 -2.51
C VAL A 73 -4.65 -6.36 -2.26
N ARG A 74 -5.78 -7.05 -2.42
CA ARG A 74 -5.88 -8.51 -2.36
C ARG A 74 -5.55 -9.13 -3.72
N VAL A 75 -4.43 -9.84 -3.81
CA VAL A 75 -4.07 -10.67 -4.96
C VAL A 75 -4.37 -12.13 -4.61
N GLY A 76 -5.66 -12.48 -4.59
CA GLY A 76 -6.15 -13.77 -4.08
C GLY A 76 -5.75 -14.99 -4.91
N ASP A 77 -6.08 -16.18 -4.42
CA ASP A 77 -5.77 -17.46 -5.09
C ASP A 77 -6.40 -17.57 -6.49
N ASN A 78 -7.51 -16.87 -6.73
CA ASN A 78 -8.12 -16.80 -8.05
C ASN A 78 -7.24 -16.07 -9.08
N ALA A 79 -6.19 -15.36 -8.66
CA ALA A 79 -5.18 -14.72 -9.52
C ALA A 79 -3.95 -15.60 -9.79
N GLN A 80 -3.86 -16.78 -9.16
CA GLN A 80 -2.76 -17.71 -9.36
C GLN A 80 -2.91 -18.47 -10.68
N THR A 81 -1.80 -18.60 -11.41
CA THR A 81 -1.65 -19.50 -12.55
C THR A 81 -0.22 -20.07 -12.58
N ASN A 82 0.02 -21.08 -13.42
CA ASN A 82 1.38 -21.50 -13.73
C ASN A 82 1.80 -20.91 -15.07
N VAL A 83 3.00 -20.34 -15.14
CA VAL A 83 3.52 -19.77 -16.38
C VAL A 83 3.72 -20.88 -17.42
N THR A 84 3.37 -20.61 -18.68
CA THR A 84 3.50 -21.60 -19.77
C THR A 84 4.84 -21.55 -20.49
N GLY A 85 5.62 -20.48 -20.28
CA GLY A 85 6.95 -20.27 -20.83
C GLY A 85 7.84 -19.50 -19.85
N ASN A 86 9.00 -19.06 -20.33
CA ASN A 86 9.95 -18.33 -19.49
C ASN A 86 9.51 -16.88 -19.29
N VAL A 87 9.57 -16.41 -18.05
CA VAL A 87 9.32 -15.02 -17.65
C VAL A 87 10.59 -14.50 -16.95
N PRO A 88 11.61 -14.09 -17.74
CA PRO A 88 12.96 -13.86 -17.21
C PRO A 88 13.03 -12.72 -16.19
N PHE A 89 12.20 -11.69 -16.31
CA PHE A 89 12.14 -10.56 -15.36
C PHE A 89 11.54 -10.92 -13.99
N LEU A 90 10.84 -12.05 -13.89
CA LEU A 90 10.40 -12.64 -12.62
C LEU A 90 11.25 -13.86 -12.23
N GLY A 91 12.20 -14.28 -13.08
CA GLY A 91 13.01 -15.47 -12.86
C GLY A 91 12.23 -16.78 -12.97
N LEU A 92 11.07 -16.77 -13.64
CA LEU A 92 10.19 -17.93 -13.74
C LEU A 92 10.40 -18.72 -15.03
N THR A 93 10.16 -20.02 -14.95
CA THR A 93 10.19 -20.98 -16.05
C THR A 93 8.88 -21.75 -16.13
N SER A 94 8.64 -22.41 -17.26
CA SER A 94 7.38 -23.14 -17.51
C SER A 94 7.01 -24.08 -16.35
N GLY A 95 5.81 -23.90 -15.81
CA GLY A 95 5.29 -24.65 -14.67
C GLY A 95 5.38 -23.93 -13.32
N ASP A 96 6.21 -22.89 -13.20
CA ASP A 96 6.32 -22.12 -11.95
C ASP A 96 5.04 -21.33 -11.66
N PRO A 97 4.65 -21.20 -10.37
CA PRO A 97 3.47 -20.44 -9.98
C PRO A 97 3.72 -18.93 -10.10
N VAL A 98 2.68 -18.20 -10.47
CA VAL A 98 2.64 -16.73 -10.45
C VAL A 98 1.25 -16.24 -10.10
N TRP A 99 1.17 -15.18 -9.30
CA TRP A 99 -0.07 -14.44 -9.04
C TRP A 99 -0.06 -13.17 -9.87
N THR A 100 -1.08 -12.95 -10.70
CA THR A 100 -1.13 -11.79 -11.59
C THR A 100 -2.43 -11.00 -11.49
N LEU A 101 -2.29 -9.68 -11.36
CA LEU A 101 -3.34 -8.72 -11.68
C LEU A 101 -3.08 -8.23 -13.11
N PRO A 102 -3.91 -8.57 -14.09
CA PRO A 102 -3.65 -8.20 -15.47
C PRO A 102 -4.08 -6.75 -15.77
N SER A 103 -3.48 -6.17 -16.82
CA SER A 103 -3.86 -4.84 -17.34
C SER A 103 -5.23 -4.83 -18.04
N THR A 104 -5.99 -5.91 -17.95
CA THR A 104 -7.36 -6.05 -18.47
C THR A 104 -8.26 -6.52 -17.36
N SER A 105 -9.46 -5.96 -17.26
CA SER A 105 -10.37 -6.30 -16.18
C SER A 105 -10.80 -7.77 -16.23
N ILE A 106 -10.69 -8.44 -15.07
CA ILE A 106 -11.22 -9.79 -14.85
C ILE A 106 -12.13 -9.73 -13.62
N SER A 107 -13.37 -10.19 -13.79
CA SER A 107 -14.34 -10.23 -12.70
C SER A 107 -13.82 -11.00 -11.48
N GLY A 108 -14.04 -10.44 -10.29
CA GLY A 108 -13.59 -11.02 -9.02
C GLY A 108 -12.10 -10.80 -8.73
N ARG A 109 -11.40 -9.97 -9.51
CA ARG A 109 -10.03 -9.54 -9.23
C ARG A 109 -9.94 -8.01 -9.18
N PRO A 110 -8.95 -7.44 -8.46
CA PRO A 110 -8.61 -6.04 -8.63
C PRO A 110 -8.26 -5.73 -10.08
N PHE A 111 -8.76 -4.60 -10.57
CA PHE A 111 -8.36 -4.00 -11.83
C PHE A 111 -7.68 -2.67 -11.48
N LEU A 112 -6.40 -2.79 -11.10
CA LEU A 112 -5.60 -1.72 -10.51
C LEU A 112 -4.80 -0.98 -11.59
N GLY A 113 -5.07 0.30 -11.78
CA GLY A 113 -4.30 1.18 -12.64
C GLY A 113 -3.30 2.04 -11.85
N ILE A 114 -2.63 2.91 -12.60
CA ILE A 114 -1.80 3.99 -12.06
C ILE A 114 -2.24 5.27 -12.78
N ALA A 115 -2.59 6.29 -12.01
CA ALA A 115 -3.24 7.49 -12.51
C ALA A 115 -2.55 8.77 -12.00
N SER A 116 -2.54 9.78 -12.86
CA SER A 116 -2.24 11.18 -12.51
C SER A 116 -3.29 12.11 -13.11
N GLU A 117 -4.53 11.62 -13.18
CA GLU A 117 -5.68 12.35 -13.74
C GLU A 117 -5.93 13.68 -13.03
N GLU A 118 -5.55 13.76 -11.76
CA GLU A 118 -5.66 14.95 -10.93
C GLU A 118 -4.51 15.95 -11.11
N LEU A 119 -3.47 15.59 -11.86
CA LEU A 119 -2.42 16.53 -12.24
C LEU A 119 -2.81 17.30 -13.50
N SER A 120 -2.79 18.63 -13.38
CA SER A 120 -3.07 19.55 -14.48
C SER A 120 -1.80 19.86 -15.29
N ALA A 121 -1.91 19.76 -16.62
CA ALA A 121 -0.83 20.13 -17.54
C ALA A 121 -0.54 21.64 -17.59
N ALA A 122 -1.39 22.47 -16.96
CA ALA A 122 -1.09 23.89 -16.78
C ALA A 122 -0.04 24.11 -15.67
N ASP A 123 0.01 23.20 -14.69
CA ASP A 123 0.82 23.32 -13.49
C ASP A 123 2.06 22.42 -13.54
N PHE A 124 1.94 21.26 -14.20
CA PHE A 124 2.99 20.24 -14.27
C PHE A 124 3.46 19.96 -15.69
N SER A 125 4.77 19.73 -15.82
CA SER A 125 5.46 19.43 -17.08
C SER A 125 5.79 17.95 -17.25
N SER A 126 5.99 17.22 -16.16
CA SER A 126 6.20 15.77 -16.15
C SER A 126 5.98 15.20 -14.75
N ALA A 127 5.64 13.91 -14.70
CA ALA A 127 5.57 13.13 -13.47
C ALA A 127 6.22 11.77 -13.66
N THR A 128 6.86 11.26 -12.61
CA THR A 128 7.49 9.94 -12.57
C THR A 128 7.13 9.22 -11.29
N LEU A 129 6.98 7.90 -11.37
CA LEU A 129 6.74 7.02 -10.24
C LEU A 129 7.79 5.90 -10.22
N SER A 130 8.61 5.87 -9.17
CA SER A 130 9.68 4.87 -9.02
C SER A 130 9.36 3.89 -7.90
N LEU A 131 9.69 2.62 -8.11
CA LEU A 131 9.75 1.63 -7.02
C LEU A 131 11.11 1.77 -6.33
N THR A 132 11.13 2.38 -5.15
CA THR A 132 12.38 2.77 -4.46
C THR A 132 12.75 1.86 -3.31
N ALA A 133 11.77 1.20 -2.68
CA ALA A 133 12.03 0.12 -1.74
C ALA A 133 11.00 -1.01 -1.87
N PHE A 134 11.39 -2.19 -1.43
CA PHE A 134 10.60 -3.40 -1.57
C PHE A 134 10.84 -4.35 -0.40
N SER A 135 9.76 -4.93 0.11
CA SER A 135 9.78 -6.04 1.05
C SER A 135 8.77 -7.09 0.62
N GLY A 136 9.19 -8.35 0.50
CA GLY A 136 8.29 -9.45 0.14
C GLY A 136 9.00 -10.80 0.08
N PRO A 137 8.26 -11.92 0.13
CA PRO A 137 8.82 -13.27 0.14
C PRO A 137 9.26 -13.79 -1.24
N GLY A 138 9.01 -13.04 -2.30
CA GLY A 138 9.32 -13.42 -3.68
C GLY A 138 9.68 -12.20 -4.53
N GLN A 139 9.69 -12.39 -5.85
CA GLN A 139 9.90 -11.30 -6.80
C GLN A 139 8.58 -10.62 -7.16
N PHE A 140 8.68 -9.36 -7.52
CA PHE A 140 7.61 -8.53 -8.06
C PHE A 140 8.04 -7.91 -9.40
N ALA A 141 7.08 -7.72 -10.30
CA ALA A 141 7.27 -6.90 -11.49
C ALA A 141 5.98 -6.17 -11.90
N LEU A 142 6.15 -4.98 -12.49
CA LEU A 142 5.14 -4.18 -13.16
C LEU A 142 5.46 -4.10 -14.66
N TRP A 143 4.54 -4.49 -15.54
CA TRP A 143 4.78 -4.44 -16.99
C TRP A 143 3.51 -4.26 -17.83
N GLN A 144 3.70 -3.86 -19.08
CA GLN A 144 2.67 -3.90 -20.12
C GLN A 144 3.11 -4.82 -21.27
N ALA A 145 2.17 -5.18 -22.15
CA ALA A 145 2.52 -5.85 -23.39
C ALA A 145 3.36 -4.93 -24.28
N GLY A 146 4.49 -5.43 -24.80
CA GLY A 146 5.34 -4.67 -25.70
C GLY A 146 4.71 -4.51 -27.09
N SER A 147 4.92 -3.36 -27.73
CA SER A 147 4.31 -3.04 -29.05
C SER A 147 4.71 -4.00 -30.19
N PHE A 148 5.81 -4.73 -30.03
CA PHE A 148 6.30 -5.72 -31.00
C PHE A 148 6.29 -7.16 -30.44
N GLY A 149 5.47 -7.39 -29.41
CA GLY A 149 5.49 -8.60 -28.60
C GLY A 149 6.42 -8.50 -27.39
N GLY A 150 6.33 -9.49 -26.49
CA GLY A 150 7.07 -9.49 -25.23
C GLY A 150 6.47 -8.56 -24.17
N ALA A 151 7.28 -8.21 -23.16
CA ALA A 151 6.89 -7.35 -22.05
C ALA A 151 7.71 -6.05 -22.07
N ASN A 152 7.05 -4.92 -21.86
CA ASN A 152 7.69 -3.66 -21.49
C ASN A 152 7.65 -3.56 -19.96
N VAL A 153 8.79 -3.82 -19.31
CA VAL A 153 8.91 -3.89 -17.85
C VAL A 153 9.30 -2.52 -17.31
N PHE A 154 8.57 -2.05 -16.31
CA PHE A 154 8.79 -0.75 -15.67
C PHE A 154 9.45 -0.89 -14.29
N TRP A 155 9.01 -1.88 -13.51
CA TRP A 155 9.57 -2.21 -12.20
C TRP A 155 9.86 -3.72 -12.15
N GLN A 156 10.98 -4.12 -11.60
CA GLN A 156 11.28 -5.52 -11.29
C GLN A 156 12.23 -5.63 -10.09
N THR A 157 11.93 -6.53 -9.16
CA THR A 157 12.81 -6.73 -7.98
C THR A 157 13.92 -7.72 -8.25
N LEU A 158 13.82 -8.50 -9.34
CA LEU A 158 14.80 -9.50 -9.70
C LEU A 158 16.10 -8.82 -10.11
N GLY A 159 17.18 -9.10 -9.39
CA GLY A 159 18.48 -8.45 -9.59
C GLY A 159 18.70 -7.23 -8.70
N GLY A 160 17.71 -6.84 -7.90
CA GLY A 160 17.74 -5.65 -7.05
C GLY A 160 17.18 -4.41 -7.75
N LEU A 161 16.69 -3.46 -6.94
CA LEU A 161 16.15 -2.20 -7.45
C LEU A 161 17.28 -1.24 -7.85
N ASP A 162 17.08 -0.51 -8.93
CA ASP A 162 17.95 0.57 -9.36
C ASP A 162 17.18 1.74 -10.00
N SER A 163 17.90 2.71 -10.57
CA SER A 163 17.27 3.91 -11.16
C SER A 163 16.40 3.63 -12.39
N THR A 164 16.41 2.41 -12.93
CA THR A 164 15.59 2.00 -14.08
C THR A 164 14.21 1.49 -13.67
N ASP A 165 13.98 1.23 -12.38
CA ASP A 165 12.66 0.91 -11.82
C ASP A 165 11.78 2.18 -11.73
N LEU A 166 11.45 2.73 -12.89
CA LEU A 166 10.81 4.03 -13.06
C LEU A 166 9.72 3.96 -14.14
N LEU A 167 8.56 4.50 -13.80
CA LEU A 167 7.45 4.73 -14.71
C LEU A 167 7.33 6.23 -15.01
N ASN A 168 7.31 6.59 -16.29
CA ASN A 168 6.97 7.94 -16.72
C ASN A 168 5.44 8.05 -16.85
N MET A 169 4.85 9.01 -16.16
CA MET A 169 3.41 9.24 -16.18
C MET A 169 3.08 10.41 -17.10
N ALA A 170 2.11 10.23 -17.98
CA ALA A 170 1.53 11.35 -18.71
C ALA A 170 0.69 12.18 -17.73
N ILE A 171 0.90 13.50 -17.68
CA ILE A 171 0.09 14.40 -16.84
C ILE A 171 -1.39 14.33 -17.28
N GLY A 172 -2.29 14.15 -16.33
CA GLY A 172 -3.71 13.88 -16.60
C GLY A 172 -3.97 12.49 -17.17
N GLY A 173 -2.98 11.60 -17.11
CA GLY A 173 -3.01 10.27 -17.72
C GLY A 173 -3.44 9.17 -16.76
N HIS A 174 -3.93 8.09 -17.37
CA HIS A 174 -4.42 6.88 -16.73
C HIS A 174 -3.95 5.69 -17.54
N ASP A 175 -3.33 4.69 -16.91
CA ASP A 175 -3.02 3.42 -17.56
C ASP A 175 -3.20 2.23 -16.63
N HIS A 176 -3.47 1.06 -17.22
CA HIS A 176 -3.53 -0.22 -16.52
C HIS A 176 -2.30 -1.08 -16.82
N PHE A 177 -1.85 -1.81 -15.81
CA PHE A 177 -0.59 -2.55 -15.84
C PHE A 177 -0.79 -4.00 -15.39
N ASN A 178 0.16 -4.86 -15.75
CA ASN A 178 0.23 -6.20 -15.20
C ASN A 178 1.13 -6.15 -13.95
N TYR A 179 0.61 -6.63 -12.83
CA TYR A 179 1.34 -6.84 -11.59
C TYR A 179 1.58 -8.34 -11.43
N GLY A 180 2.80 -8.75 -11.12
CA GLY A 180 3.16 -10.17 -10.98
C GLY A 180 3.95 -10.43 -9.71
N PHE A 181 3.57 -11.48 -8.99
CA PHE A 181 4.18 -11.90 -7.73
C PHE A 181 4.53 -13.39 -7.80
N THR A 182 5.73 -13.78 -7.36
CA THR A 182 6.21 -15.17 -7.51
C THR A 182 5.95 -16.06 -6.30
N THR A 183 5.62 -15.49 -5.15
CA THR A 183 5.48 -16.22 -3.90
C THR A 183 4.25 -15.70 -3.14
N GLU A 184 3.56 -16.56 -2.43
CA GLU A 184 2.50 -16.15 -1.52
C GLU A 184 3.05 -15.36 -0.32
N GLY A 185 2.33 -14.31 0.11
CA GLY A 185 2.67 -13.54 1.31
C GLY A 185 2.35 -12.05 1.21
N ILE A 186 2.92 -11.27 2.13
CA ILE A 186 2.75 -9.81 2.19
C ILE A 186 3.89 -9.14 1.43
N TYR A 187 3.52 -8.21 0.55
CA TYR A 187 4.43 -7.39 -0.23
C TYR A 187 4.17 -5.93 0.09
N ASP A 188 5.22 -5.20 0.44
CA ASP A 188 5.21 -3.75 0.64
C ASP A 188 6.09 -3.11 -0.44
N LEU A 189 5.48 -2.26 -1.27
CA LEU A 189 6.12 -1.55 -2.36
C LEU A 189 6.18 -0.07 -1.99
N GLU A 190 7.37 0.44 -1.68
CA GLU A 190 7.58 1.87 -1.45
C GLU A 190 7.76 2.56 -2.80
N LEU A 191 6.84 3.46 -3.11
CA LEU A 191 6.83 4.25 -4.33
C LEU A 191 7.25 5.67 -4.02
N THR A 192 8.07 6.25 -4.88
CA THR A 192 8.42 7.67 -4.83
C THR A 192 7.89 8.35 -6.08
N ALA A 193 6.97 9.29 -5.89
CA ALA A 193 6.44 10.13 -6.94
C ALA A 193 7.21 11.45 -7.00
N VAL A 194 7.54 11.90 -8.21
CA VAL A 194 8.12 13.23 -8.45
C VAL A 194 7.35 13.90 -9.57
N ALA A 195 6.85 15.10 -9.33
CA ALA A 195 6.17 15.92 -10.33
C ALA A 195 6.90 17.26 -10.51
N ASN A 196 7.24 17.61 -11.75
CA ASN A 196 7.98 18.83 -12.09
C ASN A 196 7.02 19.95 -12.48
N LEU A 197 7.11 21.09 -11.80
CA LEU A 197 6.27 22.26 -12.04
C LEU A 197 6.68 22.99 -13.32
N VAL A 198 5.72 23.51 -14.08
CA VAL A 198 5.98 24.34 -15.28
C VAL A 198 6.79 25.59 -14.92
N GLY A 199 6.55 26.18 -13.75
CA GLY A 199 7.29 27.32 -13.22
C GLY A 199 8.72 27.02 -12.74
N GLY A 200 9.15 25.76 -12.81
CA GLY A 200 10.40 25.27 -12.26
C GLY A 200 10.28 24.78 -10.82
N GLY A 201 11.18 23.87 -10.46
CA GLY A 201 11.08 23.11 -9.21
C GLY A 201 10.26 21.83 -9.38
N SER A 202 10.21 21.05 -8.30
CA SER A 202 9.55 19.76 -8.24
C SER A 202 8.95 19.54 -6.86
N VAL A 203 7.85 18.81 -6.82
CA VAL A 203 7.25 18.28 -5.59
C VAL A 203 7.40 16.76 -5.59
N THR A 204 7.38 16.16 -4.40
CA THR A 204 7.69 14.75 -4.20
C THR A 204 6.83 14.20 -3.09
N ASP A 205 6.41 12.95 -3.26
CA ASP A 205 5.77 12.18 -2.22
C ASP A 205 6.28 10.74 -2.19
N VAL A 206 6.16 10.08 -1.03
CA VAL A 206 6.59 8.70 -0.81
C VAL A 206 5.49 7.95 -0.07
N GLY A 207 5.00 6.87 -0.69
CA GLY A 207 3.95 6.02 -0.14
C GLY A 207 4.32 4.54 -0.19
N THR A 208 3.96 3.77 0.84
CA THR A 208 4.12 2.31 0.82
C THR A 208 2.78 1.65 0.55
N PHE A 209 2.69 0.95 -0.58
CA PHE A 209 1.49 0.26 -1.04
C PHE A 209 1.58 -1.23 -0.73
N ARG A 210 0.60 -1.75 0.00
CA ARG A 210 0.59 -3.13 0.48
C ARG A 210 -0.24 -4.04 -0.40
N PHE A 211 0.32 -5.22 -0.70
CA PHE A 211 -0.32 -6.29 -1.44
C PHE A 211 -0.30 -7.57 -0.61
N LEU A 212 -1.46 -8.20 -0.45
CA LEU A 212 -1.58 -9.52 0.17
C LEU A 212 -1.83 -10.56 -0.91
N VAL A 213 -0.81 -11.37 -1.16
CA VAL A 213 -0.78 -12.38 -2.23
C VAL A 213 -1.17 -13.74 -1.67
N GLY A 214 -2.05 -14.44 -2.41
CA GLY A 214 -2.65 -15.73 -2.02
C GLY A 214 -3.48 -15.64 -0.75
N SER A 215 -3.26 -16.58 0.18
CA SER A 215 -4.00 -16.70 1.44
C SER A 215 -3.37 -15.92 2.61
N ALA A 216 -2.40 -15.05 2.32
CA ALA A 216 -1.78 -14.17 3.33
C ALA A 216 -2.85 -13.37 4.08
N THR A 217 -2.72 -13.26 5.40
CA THR A 217 -3.65 -12.50 6.24
C THR A 217 -2.99 -11.21 6.69
N ALA A 218 -3.77 -10.12 6.72
CA ALA A 218 -3.30 -8.86 7.30
C ALA A 218 -3.14 -9.11 8.80
N VAL A 219 -1.89 -9.16 9.29
CA VAL A 219 -1.63 -9.25 10.72
C VAL A 219 -1.81 -7.84 11.28
N PRO A 220 -2.74 -7.61 12.23
CA PRO A 220 -2.83 -6.32 12.90
C PRO A 220 -1.52 -6.03 13.62
N GLU A 221 -1.01 -4.79 13.52
CA GLU A 221 0.24 -4.39 14.17
C GLU A 221 0.26 -4.79 15.65
N PRO A 222 1.43 -5.20 16.22
CA PRO A 222 1.55 -5.72 17.58
C PRO A 222 0.98 -4.81 18.68
N SER A 223 0.87 -3.50 18.41
CA SER A 223 0.30 -2.51 19.32
C SER A 223 -1.16 -2.79 19.68
N SER A 224 -1.95 -3.36 18.76
CA SER A 224 -3.36 -3.73 19.00
C SER A 224 -3.50 -4.86 20.02
N PHE A 225 -2.62 -5.86 19.99
CA PHE A 225 -2.57 -6.92 21.00
C PHE A 225 -1.96 -6.45 22.31
N ALA A 226 -0.94 -5.59 22.27
CA ALA A 226 -0.28 -5.05 23.46
C ALA A 226 -1.22 -4.11 24.27
N MET A 227 -2.05 -3.30 23.61
CA MET A 227 -3.04 -2.46 24.29
C MET A 227 -4.13 -3.28 24.98
N LEU A 228 -4.63 -4.34 24.33
CA LEU A 228 -5.64 -5.23 24.92
C LEU A 228 -5.07 -5.97 26.15
N ALA A 229 -3.82 -6.42 26.08
CA ALA A 229 -3.12 -7.04 27.21
C ALA A 229 -2.92 -6.05 28.38
N THR A 230 -2.60 -4.79 28.08
CA THR A 230 -2.37 -3.76 29.11
C THR A 230 -3.68 -3.39 29.83
N ALA A 231 -4.80 -3.28 29.10
CA ALA A 231 -6.12 -3.03 29.70
C ALA A 231 -6.56 -4.16 30.65
N MET A 232 -6.29 -5.43 30.31
CA MET A 232 -6.59 -6.56 31.17
C MET A 232 -5.72 -6.61 32.44
N VAL A 233 -4.43 -6.25 32.35
CA VAL A 233 -3.54 -6.18 33.51
C VAL A 233 -3.95 -5.07 34.47
N VAL A 234 -4.31 -3.89 33.95
CA VAL A 234 -4.79 -2.76 34.76
C VAL A 234 -6.16 -3.07 35.39
N GLY A 235 -7.10 -3.62 34.62
CA GLY A 235 -8.40 -4.06 35.12
C GLY A 235 -8.29 -5.13 36.21
N GLY A 236 -7.40 -6.12 36.01
CA GLY A 236 -7.10 -7.16 36.99
C GLY A 236 -6.45 -6.63 38.28
N ALA A 237 -5.55 -5.65 38.18
CA ALA A 237 -4.93 -5.01 39.33
C ALA A 237 -5.92 -4.16 40.14
N ILE A 238 -6.82 -3.42 39.47
CA ILE A 238 -7.89 -2.64 40.11
C ILE A 238 -8.90 -3.56 40.79
N TYR A 239 -9.32 -4.64 40.13
CA TYR A 239 -10.24 -5.63 40.69
C TYR A 239 -9.65 -6.31 41.94
N ARG A 240 -8.37 -6.71 41.90
CA ARG A 240 -7.67 -7.31 43.06
C ARG A 240 -7.51 -6.35 44.24
N ARG A 241 -7.36 -5.04 44.00
CA ARG A 241 -7.31 -4.02 45.07
C ARG A 241 -8.65 -3.80 45.77
N ARG A 242 -9.78 -3.91 45.04
CA ARG A 242 -11.12 -3.74 45.61
C ARG A 242 -11.55 -4.91 46.50
N LYS A 243 -11.06 -6.12 46.25
CA LYS A 243 -11.40 -7.33 47.01
C LYS A 243 -10.63 -7.49 48.34
N ARG A 244 -9.65 -6.62 48.61
CA ARG A 244 -8.79 -6.65 49.82
C ARG A 244 -9.12 -5.54 50.82
N ARG A 245 -10.29 -4.91 50.71
CA ARG A 245 -10.83 -3.96 51.69
C ARG A 245 -12.05 -4.54 52.37
#